data_AF-A0A1C5HTT0-F1
#
_entry.id   AF-A0A1C5HTT0-F1
#
_cell.length_a   1.000
_cell.length_b   1.000
_cell.length_c   1.000
_cell.angle_alpha   90.00
_cell.angle_beta   90.00
_cell.angle_gamma   90.00
#
_symmetry.space_group_name_H-M   'P 1'
#
loop_
_entity.id
_entity.type
_entity.pdbx_description
1 polymer ?
#
loop_
_entity_poly.entity_id
_entity_poly.type
_entity_poly.pdbx_seq_one_letter_code
_entity_poly.pdbx_strand_id
1 'polypeptide(L)'
;MTTRSRSLLRLAAPVLVLAGATVIPPTTAAQAGRPKPHATTAAAVARATDAVTLNPVADAWVDASRPSTNAGRTSSLRVDAVPRQVAYLRFDVTGVTTDPTAVLRLYVETASSTGVDIHPVADNTWDENTITYANAPPIGATTVRSGPVGADTWVSVSVSSLVTGNGPVTVALTTTNDTGLRVTSREGANKPQLITPSPPNPSPYVISRLGAVTYQAASDVTGETYTGSLKSVLESAVIELNRLGGGTVRFGAGTFDFGAEYMKLEGIRKVTFVGAGMYDTLIRNDNSSAGDTEPFNTKGWDSVIVRDLAVSAEGAFRSTSDALDFDDGNNMVVERVRVTASRGRGIVFDGKNQNWVSMGNTVRDCVISGAQSDGVELLATSGDTVTGCTITNVGGHGIQVNRASSSADQPNKTADHNVVSDNVINQAGQDGINVNGGTDNQIVDNHVTNSANVTPNRDGIRVTTATGVTCVDTLVSGDLAIDDQTVKTQRYGLYITEGCDGTIVGPGTTFTPNRVSAVRDAGTGTVFR
;
A
#
# COMPACT_ATOMS: atom_id res chain seq x y z
N MET A 1 -55.19 -25.29 30.56
CA MET A 1 -56.29 -24.39 30.12
C MET A 1 -56.47 -23.28 31.16
N THR A 2 -56.96 -22.11 30.71
CA THR A 2 -57.38 -20.88 31.44
C THR A 2 -56.33 -19.88 31.97
N THR A 3 -55.88 -18.99 31.06
CA THR A 3 -56.09 -17.51 30.98
C THR A 3 -56.09 -16.55 32.20
N ARG A 4 -55.62 -15.31 31.88
CA ARG A 4 -55.84 -13.93 32.46
C ARG A 4 -54.79 -13.43 33.47
N SER A 5 -54.03 -12.34 33.23
CA SER A 5 -54.31 -10.91 32.93
C SER A 5 -54.59 -10.05 34.17
N ARG A 6 -53.71 -9.06 34.47
CA ARG A 6 -53.99 -7.59 34.59
C ARG A 6 -53.01 -6.80 35.48
N SER A 7 -52.37 -5.82 34.84
CA SER A 7 -52.16 -4.38 35.17
C SER A 7 -52.15 -3.79 36.61
N LEU A 8 -51.14 -2.90 36.76
CA LEU A 8 -51.10 -1.54 37.38
C LEU A 8 -51.20 -1.36 38.90
N LEU A 9 -50.18 -0.71 39.50
CA LEU A 9 -50.35 0.56 40.24
C LEU A 9 -49.01 1.24 40.60
N ARG A 10 -48.94 2.56 40.38
CA ARG A 10 -47.92 3.50 40.89
C ARG A 10 -48.17 3.77 42.38
N LEU A 11 -47.12 3.89 43.19
CA LEU A 11 -47.13 4.65 44.44
C LEU A 11 -45.85 5.48 44.59
N ALA A 12 -46.02 6.73 45.00
CA ALA A 12 -44.99 7.68 45.38
C ALA A 12 -45.02 7.91 46.91
N ALA A 13 -43.96 8.58 47.40
CA ALA A 13 -43.77 9.26 48.71
C ALA A 13 -42.79 8.54 49.68
N PRO A 14 -42.21 9.22 50.71
CA PRO A 14 -42.03 10.67 50.94
C PRO A 14 -40.61 11.08 51.40
N VAL A 15 -40.42 12.40 51.55
CA VAL A 15 -39.31 13.11 52.22
C VAL A 15 -39.41 13.02 53.75
N LEU A 16 -38.28 12.91 54.46
CA LEU A 16 -38.16 13.20 55.91
C LEU A 16 -36.84 13.96 56.19
N VAL A 17 -36.94 15.00 57.03
CA VAL A 17 -35.88 15.95 57.42
C VAL A 17 -35.58 15.82 58.93
N LEU A 18 -34.40 16.33 59.33
CA LEU A 18 -33.86 16.70 60.67
C LEU A 18 -32.97 15.63 61.35
N ALA A 19 -31.82 15.94 61.99
CA ALA A 19 -31.16 17.22 62.33
C ALA A 19 -29.67 17.00 62.71
N GLY A 20 -28.84 18.04 62.46
CA GLY A 20 -27.80 18.59 63.35
C GLY A 20 -26.54 17.77 63.69
N ALA A 21 -25.36 18.28 63.32
CA ALA A 21 -24.47 18.98 64.26
C ALA A 21 -23.10 19.38 63.65
N THR A 22 -22.69 20.60 64.04
CA THR A 22 -21.33 21.14 64.24
C THR A 22 -20.42 21.47 63.05
N VAL A 23 -20.14 22.77 62.98
CA VAL A 23 -19.20 23.50 62.13
C VAL A 23 -17.77 23.33 62.65
N ILE A 24 -16.83 22.96 61.77
CA ILE A 24 -15.37 23.05 61.99
C ILE A 24 -14.84 24.13 61.03
N PRO A 25 -13.96 25.06 61.47
CA PRO A 25 -13.49 26.16 60.62
C PRO A 25 -12.59 25.67 59.49
N PRO A 26 -12.53 26.39 58.34
CA PRO A 26 -11.72 25.99 57.20
C PRO A 26 -10.23 26.20 57.45
N THR A 27 -9.43 25.16 57.25
CA THR A 27 -7.98 25.27 57.06
C THR A 27 -7.70 26.05 55.78
N THR A 28 -6.80 27.02 55.91
CA THR A 28 -6.26 27.94 54.91
C THR A 28 -5.95 27.32 53.55
N ALA A 29 -6.40 28.02 52.50
CA ALA A 29 -6.12 27.73 51.10
C ALA A 29 -4.61 27.81 50.78
N ALA A 30 -4.06 26.74 50.19
CA ALA A 30 -2.84 26.83 49.40
C ALA A 30 -3.21 27.33 47.99
N GLN A 31 -2.76 28.53 47.64
CA GLN A 31 -2.88 29.06 46.28
C GLN A 31 -2.07 28.17 45.33
N ALA A 32 -2.76 27.48 44.42
CA ALA A 32 -2.15 26.91 43.23
C ALA A 32 -1.60 28.06 42.37
N GLY A 33 -0.28 28.12 42.22
CA GLY A 33 0.38 29.06 41.32
C GLY A 33 -0.10 28.83 39.88
N ARG A 34 -0.46 29.90 39.18
CA ARG A 34 -0.66 29.90 37.72
C ARG A 34 0.58 29.31 37.04
N PRO A 35 0.45 28.36 36.10
CA PRO A 35 1.57 28.02 35.24
C PRO A 35 1.96 29.26 34.42
N LYS A 36 3.24 29.63 34.48
CA LYS A 36 3.84 30.60 33.56
C LYS A 36 3.70 30.06 32.13
N PRO A 37 3.28 30.85 31.13
CA PRO A 37 3.37 30.43 29.74
C PRO A 37 4.85 30.25 29.41
N HIS A 38 5.27 29.02 29.12
CA HIS A 38 6.56 28.79 28.48
C HIS A 38 6.43 29.28 27.05
N ALA A 39 7.10 30.40 26.74
CA ALA A 39 7.29 30.81 25.37
C ALA A 39 8.32 29.88 24.72
N THR A 40 7.84 28.79 24.12
CA THR A 40 8.64 28.00 23.18
C THR A 40 8.72 28.78 21.87
N THR A 41 9.93 29.19 21.51
CA THR A 41 10.24 29.69 20.17
C THR A 41 9.94 28.59 19.16
N ALA A 42 8.83 28.72 18.43
CA ALA A 42 8.53 27.88 17.28
C ALA A 42 9.64 28.08 16.25
N ALA A 43 10.48 27.06 16.06
CA ALA A 43 11.35 26.99 14.90
C ALA A 43 10.45 26.96 13.65
N ALA A 44 10.72 27.82 12.67
CA ALA A 44 10.00 27.80 11.40
C ALA A 44 10.29 26.47 10.69
N VAL A 45 9.32 25.56 10.73
CA VAL A 45 9.40 24.26 10.05
C VAL A 45 9.28 24.53 8.55
N ALA A 46 10.28 24.11 7.79
CA ALA A 46 10.28 24.20 6.33
C ALA A 46 9.05 23.44 5.78
N ARG A 47 8.28 24.11 4.92
CA ARG A 47 7.18 23.48 4.19
C ARG A 47 7.72 22.29 3.39
N ALA A 48 6.98 21.18 3.37
CA ALA A 48 7.21 20.10 2.42
C ALA A 48 7.26 20.70 1.01
N THR A 49 8.41 20.57 0.36
CA THR A 49 8.61 21.01 -1.01
C THR A 49 8.10 19.92 -1.95
N ASP A 50 7.33 20.33 -2.96
CA ASP A 50 7.00 19.47 -4.09
C ASP A 50 8.28 18.90 -4.69
N ALA A 51 8.19 17.78 -5.41
CA ALA A 51 9.33 17.28 -6.18
C ALA A 51 9.86 18.40 -7.09
N VAL A 52 11.12 18.78 -6.91
CA VAL A 52 11.74 19.88 -7.65
C VAL A 52 12.51 19.28 -8.81
N THR A 53 12.17 19.71 -10.03
CA THR A 53 12.96 19.42 -11.23
C THR A 53 13.83 20.63 -11.54
N LEU A 54 15.15 20.46 -11.43
CA LEU A 54 16.14 21.48 -11.70
C LEU A 54 16.80 21.22 -13.06
N ASN A 55 16.82 22.25 -13.92
CA ASN A 55 17.65 22.24 -15.12
C ASN A 55 19.08 22.68 -14.76
N PRO A 56 20.11 22.28 -15.53
CA PRO A 56 21.46 22.77 -15.34
C PRO A 56 21.51 24.29 -15.47
N VAL A 57 22.20 24.94 -14.55
CA VAL A 57 22.55 26.37 -14.63
C VAL A 57 23.76 26.60 -15.51
N ALA A 58 24.59 25.56 -15.69
CA ALA A 58 25.68 25.53 -16.65
C ALA A 58 25.94 24.09 -17.13
N ASP A 59 26.25 23.92 -18.41
CA ASP A 59 26.77 22.67 -18.94
C ASP A 59 27.79 22.89 -20.07
N ALA A 60 28.72 21.96 -20.22
CA ALA A 60 29.70 22.00 -21.30
C ALA A 60 30.34 20.63 -21.46
N TRP A 61 30.98 20.38 -22.60
CA TRP A 61 31.91 19.27 -22.73
C TRP A 61 33.27 19.75 -23.24
N VAL A 62 34.30 18.99 -22.90
CA VAL A 62 35.70 19.30 -23.25
C VAL A 62 36.31 18.14 -24.03
N ASP A 63 37.24 18.47 -24.92
CA ASP A 63 37.86 17.52 -25.85
C ASP A 63 39.38 17.54 -25.71
N ALA A 64 39.97 16.40 -25.34
CA ALA A 64 41.42 16.26 -25.24
C ALA A 64 42.14 16.54 -26.56
N SER A 65 41.49 16.30 -27.70
CA SER A 65 42.07 16.56 -29.02
C SER A 65 42.05 18.05 -29.40
N ARG A 66 41.26 18.87 -28.68
CA ARG A 66 41.11 20.31 -28.93
C ARG A 66 41.18 21.09 -27.61
N PRO A 67 42.34 21.11 -26.95
CA PRO A 67 42.40 21.45 -25.54
C PRO A 67 42.07 22.89 -25.19
N SER A 68 42.07 23.80 -26.16
CA SER A 68 41.71 25.22 -26.03
C SER A 68 40.31 25.57 -26.54
N THR A 69 39.52 24.59 -27.00
CA THR A 69 38.19 24.84 -27.56
C THR A 69 37.12 24.77 -26.46
N ASN A 70 36.25 25.78 -26.43
CA ASN A 70 35.04 25.78 -25.61
C ASN A 70 33.86 25.23 -26.42
N ALA A 71 33.04 24.38 -25.80
CA ALA A 71 31.85 23.80 -26.41
C ALA A 71 30.57 24.00 -25.57
N GLY A 72 30.56 25.01 -24.69
CA GLY A 72 29.43 25.26 -23.77
C GLY A 72 28.10 25.53 -24.48
N ARG A 73 28.13 26.08 -25.69
CA ARG A 73 26.90 26.45 -26.45
C ARG A 73 26.38 25.36 -27.40
N THR A 74 26.90 24.14 -27.29
CA THR A 74 26.50 23.05 -28.20
C THR A 74 25.25 22.35 -27.69
N SER A 75 24.31 21.99 -28.57
CA SER A 75 23.03 21.34 -28.19
C SER A 75 23.16 19.91 -27.67
N SER A 76 24.37 19.34 -27.72
CA SER A 76 24.67 17.97 -27.31
C SER A 76 26.03 17.94 -26.61
N LEU A 77 26.05 17.34 -25.44
CA LEU A 77 27.24 17.03 -24.67
C LEU A 77 27.84 15.72 -25.15
N ARG A 78 29.17 15.67 -25.28
CA ARG A 78 29.89 14.47 -25.73
C ARG A 78 30.70 13.85 -24.62
N VAL A 79 30.66 12.53 -24.57
CA VAL A 79 31.35 11.71 -23.58
C VAL A 79 32.04 10.55 -24.30
N ASP A 80 33.35 10.44 -24.17
CA ASP A 80 34.17 9.50 -24.94
C ASP A 80 35.46 9.15 -24.18
N ALA A 81 35.91 7.90 -24.26
CA ALA A 81 37.20 7.49 -23.73
C ALA A 81 38.37 7.93 -24.63
N VAL A 82 38.21 7.95 -25.96
CA VAL A 82 39.31 8.17 -26.92
C VAL A 82 38.86 8.91 -28.21
N PRO A 83 39.35 10.14 -28.48
CA PRO A 83 40.05 11.01 -27.54
C PRO A 83 39.13 11.33 -26.36
N ARG A 84 39.71 11.54 -25.18
CA ARG A 84 38.93 11.74 -23.97
C ARG A 84 38.02 12.96 -24.09
N GLN A 85 36.71 12.73 -24.00
CA GLN A 85 35.67 13.75 -23.94
C GLN A 85 34.90 13.62 -22.63
N VAL A 86 34.74 14.74 -21.93
CA VAL A 86 34.08 14.79 -20.62
C VAL A 86 33.04 15.88 -20.65
N ALA A 87 31.82 15.57 -20.21
CA ALA A 87 30.78 16.57 -20.01
C ALA A 87 30.70 16.98 -18.54
N TYR A 88 30.35 18.23 -18.29
CA TYR A 88 30.17 18.83 -16.97
C TYR A 88 28.76 19.42 -16.91
N LEU A 89 28.08 19.20 -15.80
CA LEU A 89 26.75 19.72 -15.50
C LEU A 89 26.80 20.37 -14.12
N ARG A 90 26.33 21.60 -13.99
CA ARG A 90 26.15 22.30 -12.70
C ARG A 90 24.68 22.63 -12.47
N PHE A 91 24.21 22.36 -11.27
CA PHE A 91 22.85 22.65 -10.82
C PHE A 91 22.90 23.52 -9.55
N ASP A 92 21.94 24.43 -9.40
CA ASP A 92 21.73 25.16 -8.14
C ASP A 92 20.60 24.49 -7.36
N VAL A 93 20.97 23.66 -6.38
CA VAL A 93 20.00 22.92 -5.56
C VAL A 93 19.38 23.84 -4.53
N THR A 94 18.06 23.92 -4.53
CA THR A 94 17.28 24.74 -3.58
C THR A 94 16.05 23.97 -3.10
N GLY A 95 15.55 24.31 -1.91
CA GLY A 95 14.32 23.71 -1.37
C GLY A 95 14.46 22.29 -0.84
N VAL A 96 15.67 21.79 -0.59
CA VAL A 96 15.90 20.45 -0.01
C VAL A 96 16.16 20.50 1.49
N THR A 97 15.77 19.44 2.20
CA THR A 97 16.06 19.21 3.62
C THR A 97 17.42 18.50 3.81
N THR A 98 17.77 18.13 5.04
CA THR A 98 18.94 17.29 5.34
C THR A 98 18.83 15.93 4.64
N ASP A 99 19.95 15.46 4.06
CA ASP A 99 20.10 14.18 3.33
C ASP A 99 19.06 13.94 2.21
N PRO A 100 18.98 14.82 1.20
CA PRO A 100 17.99 14.68 0.14
C PRO A 100 18.30 13.52 -0.80
N THR A 101 17.27 12.80 -1.23
CA THR A 101 17.38 11.93 -2.40
C THR A 101 17.46 12.77 -3.66
N ALA A 102 18.22 12.31 -4.66
CA ALA A 102 18.31 12.98 -5.95
C ALA A 102 18.50 11.96 -7.08
N VAL A 103 17.82 12.21 -8.20
CA VAL A 103 17.92 11.44 -9.44
C VAL A 103 18.39 12.38 -10.55
N LEU A 104 19.51 12.04 -11.18
CA LEU A 104 19.93 12.69 -12.43
C LEU A 104 19.27 11.96 -13.59
N ARG A 105 18.54 12.70 -14.42
CA ARG A 105 17.88 12.19 -15.61
C ARG A 105 18.50 12.84 -16.86
N LEU A 106 18.99 12.01 -17.77
CA LEU A 106 19.72 12.42 -18.97
C LEU A 106 19.01 11.87 -20.21
N TYR A 107 18.86 12.69 -21.25
CA TYR A 107 18.36 12.21 -22.54
C TYR A 107 19.54 11.79 -23.41
N VAL A 108 19.62 10.50 -23.68
CA VAL A 108 20.70 9.88 -24.46
C VAL A 108 20.31 9.90 -25.93
N GLU A 109 21.14 10.52 -26.76
CA GLU A 109 20.92 10.63 -28.22
C GLU A 109 21.53 9.44 -28.97
N THR A 110 22.58 8.81 -28.43
CA THR A 110 23.25 7.66 -29.05
C THR A 110 23.41 6.51 -28.08
N ALA A 111 23.17 5.27 -28.53
CA ALA A 111 23.30 4.09 -27.69
C ALA A 111 24.75 3.88 -27.22
N SER A 112 24.94 3.30 -26.03
CA SER A 112 26.25 2.93 -25.50
C SER A 112 26.16 1.63 -24.69
N SER A 113 27.12 0.72 -24.92
CA SER A 113 27.22 -0.56 -24.21
C SER A 113 27.72 -0.42 -22.76
N THR A 114 28.31 0.72 -22.40
CA THR A 114 28.80 1.00 -21.04
C THR A 114 28.02 2.12 -20.35
N GLY A 115 27.41 3.01 -21.13
CA GLY A 115 26.68 4.19 -20.66
C GLY A 115 27.59 5.28 -20.09
N VAL A 116 27.12 5.92 -19.02
CA VAL A 116 27.75 7.08 -18.38
C VAL A 116 28.24 6.71 -16.98
N ASP A 117 29.48 7.08 -16.70
CA ASP A 117 30.09 7.12 -15.36
C ASP A 117 29.97 8.55 -14.82
N ILE A 118 29.45 8.68 -13.59
CA ILE A 118 29.17 9.98 -12.95
C ILE A 118 30.13 10.20 -11.79
N HIS A 119 30.73 11.39 -11.80
CA HIS A 119 31.77 11.81 -10.86
C HIS A 119 31.37 13.12 -10.17
N PRO A 120 31.66 13.30 -8.88
CA PRO A 120 31.61 14.60 -8.24
C PRO A 120 32.71 15.51 -8.78
N VAL A 121 32.43 16.80 -8.86
CA VAL A 121 33.41 17.85 -9.14
C VAL A 121 33.34 18.86 -8.00
N ALA A 122 34.44 19.01 -7.25
CA ALA A 122 34.46 19.87 -6.07
C ALA A 122 34.44 21.37 -6.42
N ASP A 123 34.99 21.73 -7.59
CA ASP A 123 35.02 23.10 -8.08
C ASP A 123 33.68 23.45 -8.76
N ASN A 124 32.90 24.29 -8.10
CA ASN A 124 31.65 24.83 -8.61
C ASN A 124 31.81 26.21 -9.28
N THR A 125 33.03 26.71 -9.46
CA THR A 125 33.31 28.08 -9.94
C THR A 125 33.59 28.17 -11.44
N TRP A 126 33.63 27.03 -12.14
CA TRP A 126 33.85 27.01 -13.59
C TRP A 126 32.75 27.76 -14.36
N ASP A 127 33.15 28.35 -15.49
CA ASP A 127 32.26 29.10 -16.37
C ASP A 127 32.11 28.37 -17.71
N GLU A 128 30.87 28.07 -18.06
CA GLU A 128 30.48 27.40 -19.29
C GLU A 128 31.01 28.05 -20.57
N ASN A 129 31.19 29.37 -20.60
CA ASN A 129 31.69 30.07 -21.78
C ASN A 129 33.22 30.02 -21.91
N THR A 130 33.93 29.58 -20.88
CA THR A 130 35.41 29.61 -20.84
C THR A 130 36.05 28.26 -20.52
N ILE A 131 35.25 27.27 -20.12
CA ILE A 131 35.75 25.91 -19.89
C ILE A 131 36.26 25.30 -21.20
N THR A 132 37.41 24.66 -21.11
CA THR A 132 38.17 23.97 -22.16
C THR A 132 38.82 22.77 -21.50
N TYR A 133 39.37 21.84 -22.27
CA TYR A 133 40.08 20.70 -21.66
C TYR A 133 41.27 21.15 -20.81
N ALA A 134 41.95 22.23 -21.20
CA ALA A 134 43.14 22.73 -20.52
C ALA A 134 42.85 23.34 -19.14
N ASN A 135 41.63 23.82 -18.89
CA ASN A 135 41.22 24.43 -17.62
C ASN A 135 40.02 23.72 -16.97
N ALA A 136 39.65 22.52 -17.44
CA ALA A 136 38.53 21.77 -16.89
C ALA A 136 38.79 21.38 -15.42
N PRO A 137 37.80 21.51 -14.54
CA PRO A 137 37.92 21.08 -13.16
C PRO A 137 38.33 19.60 -13.00
N PRO A 138 39.12 19.26 -11.96
CA PRO A 138 39.45 17.88 -11.66
C PRO A 138 38.18 17.10 -11.26
N ILE A 139 38.08 15.87 -11.78
CA ILE A 139 36.97 14.95 -11.48
C ILE A 139 37.33 14.05 -10.31
N GLY A 140 36.37 13.80 -9.42
CA GLY A 140 36.52 12.83 -8.33
C GLY A 140 36.43 11.36 -8.80
N ALA A 141 36.46 10.44 -7.83
CA ALA A 141 36.23 9.03 -8.11
C ALA A 141 34.80 8.79 -8.65
N THR A 142 34.62 7.76 -9.48
CA THR A 142 33.28 7.40 -9.98
C THR A 142 32.37 7.04 -8.81
N THR A 143 31.22 7.70 -8.71
CA THR A 143 30.23 7.44 -7.67
C THR A 143 29.11 6.55 -8.18
N VAL A 144 28.67 6.78 -9.42
CA VAL A 144 27.49 6.11 -10.01
C VAL A 144 27.79 5.72 -11.45
N ARG A 145 27.22 4.62 -11.90
CA ARG A 145 27.24 4.18 -13.30
C ARG A 145 25.82 3.91 -13.77
N SER A 146 25.48 4.33 -14.99
CA SER A 146 24.18 4.02 -15.57
C SER A 146 24.05 2.57 -16.03
N GLY A 147 25.17 1.93 -16.38
CA GLY A 147 25.17 0.72 -17.21
C GLY A 147 24.77 1.02 -18.67
N PRO A 148 24.59 -0.01 -19.51
CA PRO A 148 24.25 0.14 -20.92
C PRO A 148 22.98 0.98 -21.13
N VAL A 149 22.98 1.80 -22.18
CA VAL A 149 21.87 2.70 -22.53
C VAL A 149 21.51 2.61 -24.01
N GLY A 150 20.20 2.69 -24.31
CA GLY A 150 19.70 2.80 -25.69
C GLY A 150 19.84 4.21 -26.26
N ALA A 151 19.65 4.35 -27.58
CA ALA A 151 19.51 5.66 -28.22
C ALA A 151 18.10 6.23 -28.00
N ASP A 152 17.96 7.56 -28.12
CA ASP A 152 16.71 8.30 -28.05
C ASP A 152 15.86 7.97 -26.82
N THR A 153 16.52 7.84 -25.66
CA THR A 153 15.86 7.43 -24.42
C THR A 153 16.32 8.24 -23.23
N TRP A 154 15.47 8.31 -22.21
CA TRP A 154 15.85 8.84 -20.91
C TRP A 154 16.54 7.76 -20.08
N VAL A 155 17.68 8.12 -19.49
CA VAL A 155 18.31 7.33 -18.43
C VAL A 155 18.20 8.08 -17.11
N SER A 156 17.85 7.37 -16.04
CA SER A 156 17.71 7.90 -14.69
C SER A 156 18.67 7.18 -13.76
N VAL A 157 19.46 7.93 -13.00
CA VAL A 157 20.47 7.39 -12.08
C VAL A 157 20.40 8.12 -10.74
N SER A 158 20.40 7.36 -9.66
CA SER A 158 20.41 7.92 -8.31
C SER A 158 21.77 8.58 -8.04
N VAL A 159 21.75 9.88 -7.77
CA VAL A 159 22.94 10.68 -7.43
C VAL A 159 22.82 11.27 -6.02
N SER A 160 21.99 10.66 -5.17
CA SER A 160 21.70 11.16 -3.82
C SER A 160 22.97 11.45 -2.99
N SER A 161 23.98 10.59 -3.10
CA SER A 161 25.28 10.80 -2.44
C SER A 161 26.07 12.05 -2.89
N LEU A 162 25.68 12.69 -4.01
CA LEU A 162 26.30 13.91 -4.54
C LEU A 162 25.53 15.17 -4.13
N VAL A 163 24.31 15.04 -3.59
CA VAL A 163 23.45 16.15 -3.18
C VAL A 163 23.31 16.12 -1.67
N THR A 164 24.18 16.86 -0.97
CA THR A 164 24.22 16.86 0.51
C THR A 164 23.35 17.97 1.14
N GLY A 165 22.69 18.79 0.33
CA GLY A 165 21.86 19.91 0.78
C GLY A 165 21.67 20.98 -0.30
N ASN A 166 21.16 22.14 0.12
CA ASN A 166 21.04 23.30 -0.77
C ASN A 166 22.42 23.85 -1.15
N GLY A 167 22.57 24.30 -2.39
CA GLY A 167 23.81 24.86 -2.94
C GLY A 167 24.16 24.32 -4.33
N PRO A 168 25.26 24.81 -4.91
CA PRO A 168 25.70 24.34 -6.22
C PRO A 168 26.22 22.91 -6.16
N VAL A 169 25.80 22.08 -7.11
CA VAL A 169 26.29 20.71 -7.32
C VAL A 169 26.80 20.59 -8.74
N THR A 170 28.08 20.24 -8.90
CA THR A 170 28.69 19.94 -10.19
C THR A 170 28.99 18.45 -10.30
N VAL A 171 28.59 17.85 -11.42
CA VAL A 171 28.94 16.49 -11.80
C VAL A 171 29.67 16.47 -13.14
N ALA A 172 30.57 15.51 -13.29
CA ALA A 172 31.19 15.19 -14.58
C ALA A 172 30.69 13.83 -15.08
N LEU A 173 30.46 13.75 -16.38
CA LEU A 173 30.06 12.55 -17.11
C LEU A 173 31.27 12.04 -17.90
N THR A 174 31.66 10.80 -17.65
CA THR A 174 32.69 10.10 -18.43
C THR A 174 32.13 8.77 -18.95
N THR A 175 32.89 8.07 -19.76
CA THR A 175 32.57 6.70 -20.16
C THR A 175 33.86 5.93 -20.40
N THR A 176 33.79 4.61 -20.35
CA THR A 176 34.90 3.71 -20.71
C THR A 176 34.86 3.24 -22.17
N ASN A 177 33.84 3.64 -22.93
CA ASN A 177 33.64 3.29 -24.33
C ASN A 177 34.22 4.37 -25.27
N ASP A 178 34.77 3.96 -26.41
CA ASP A 178 35.39 4.82 -27.43
C ASP A 178 34.50 5.08 -28.66
N THR A 179 33.22 4.66 -28.62
CA THR A 179 32.28 4.86 -29.74
C THR A 179 31.54 6.22 -29.71
N GLY A 180 31.84 7.07 -28.73
CA GLY A 180 31.20 8.38 -28.55
C GLY A 180 29.73 8.32 -28.09
N LEU A 181 29.47 8.78 -26.87
CA LEU A 181 28.13 8.94 -26.31
C LEU A 181 27.70 10.41 -26.38
N ARG A 182 26.48 10.65 -26.88
CA ARG A 182 25.85 11.96 -26.91
C ARG A 182 24.67 12.01 -25.95
N VAL A 183 24.66 13.07 -25.15
CA VAL A 183 23.57 13.41 -24.25
C VAL A 183 23.11 14.83 -24.61
N THR A 184 21.82 15.08 -24.62
CA THR A 184 21.30 16.42 -24.92
C THR A 184 21.77 17.43 -23.87
N SER A 185 22.18 18.62 -24.31
CA SER A 185 22.59 19.72 -23.42
C SER A 185 21.39 20.55 -22.95
N ARG A 186 21.63 21.56 -22.11
CA ARG A 186 20.62 22.52 -21.66
C ARG A 186 20.11 23.44 -22.79
N GLU A 187 20.81 23.54 -23.92
CA GLU A 187 20.36 24.22 -25.15
C GLU A 187 19.36 23.37 -25.93
N GLY A 188 19.29 22.06 -25.67
CA GLY A 188 18.38 21.15 -26.35
C GLY A 188 16.95 21.15 -25.78
N ALA A 189 16.04 20.43 -26.46
CA ALA A 189 14.66 20.28 -26.01
C ALA A 189 14.53 19.35 -24.79
N ASN A 190 15.30 18.26 -24.78
CA ASN A 190 15.30 17.25 -23.72
C ASN A 190 16.45 17.48 -22.74
N LYS A 191 16.44 18.64 -22.07
CA LYS A 191 17.51 19.08 -21.17
C LYS A 191 17.77 18.06 -20.06
N PRO A 192 19.02 17.92 -19.59
CA PRO A 192 19.31 17.18 -18.36
C PRO A 192 18.46 17.69 -17.19
N GLN A 193 18.11 16.82 -16.25
CA GLN A 193 17.30 17.16 -15.09
C GLN A 193 17.93 16.59 -13.83
N LEU A 194 18.12 17.42 -12.81
CA LEU A 194 18.34 16.95 -11.45
C LEU A 194 17.00 17.02 -10.72
N ILE A 195 16.44 15.86 -10.43
CA ILE A 195 15.15 15.72 -9.76
C ILE A 195 15.43 15.43 -8.30
N THR A 196 15.03 16.33 -7.41
CA THR A 196 14.99 16.05 -5.97
C THR A 196 13.55 15.64 -5.66
N PRO A 197 13.26 14.34 -5.44
CA PRO A 197 11.93 13.91 -5.01
C PRO A 197 11.53 14.69 -3.75
N SER A 198 10.22 14.85 -3.54
CA SER A 198 9.71 15.33 -2.24
C SER A 198 10.37 14.50 -1.13
N PRO A 199 10.74 15.10 0.04
CA PRO A 199 11.35 14.35 1.13
C PRO A 199 10.55 13.07 1.41
N PRO A 200 11.21 11.95 1.81
CA PRO A 200 10.50 10.75 2.19
C PRO A 200 9.43 11.11 3.22
N ASN A 201 8.18 10.83 2.86
CA ASN A 201 6.98 10.77 3.70
C ASN A 201 7.07 11.53 5.05
N PRO A 202 6.44 12.71 5.19
CA PRO A 202 6.46 13.45 6.45
C PRO A 202 6.08 12.56 7.63
N SER A 203 6.81 12.78 8.73
CA SER A 203 6.72 12.23 10.09
C SER A 203 5.99 10.92 10.34
N PRO A 204 6.53 10.03 11.19
CA PRO A 204 5.65 9.17 11.96
C PRO A 204 4.76 10.04 12.85
N TYR A 205 3.44 9.88 12.70
CA TYR A 205 2.48 10.15 13.75
C TYR A 205 2.45 8.94 14.67
N VAL A 206 2.64 9.14 15.97
CA VAL A 206 2.49 8.08 16.96
C VAL A 206 1.13 8.19 17.61
N ILE A 207 0.32 7.15 17.46
CA ILE A 207 -0.95 7.01 18.16
C ILE A 207 -0.71 6.35 19.50
N SER A 208 -1.07 7.04 20.57
CA SER A 208 -0.97 6.56 21.94
C SER A 208 -2.31 6.65 22.66
N ARG A 209 -2.55 5.73 23.60
CA ARG A 209 -3.74 5.74 24.44
C ARG A 209 -3.44 6.51 25.73
N LEU A 210 -4.22 7.57 25.99
CA LEU A 210 -4.07 8.41 27.19
C LEU A 210 -5.03 8.03 28.32
N GLY A 211 -6.12 7.33 27.99
CA GLY A 211 -7.14 6.91 28.95
C GLY A 211 -8.03 5.82 28.39
N ALA A 212 -9.18 5.56 29.02
CA ALA A 212 -10.07 4.47 28.61
C ALA A 212 -10.57 4.63 27.16
N VAL A 213 -10.92 5.85 26.76
CA VAL A 213 -11.50 6.18 25.43
C VAL A 213 -10.81 7.38 24.79
N THR A 214 -9.68 7.82 25.36
CA THR A 214 -8.96 9.01 24.90
C THR A 214 -7.61 8.59 24.33
N TYR A 215 -7.33 9.08 23.14
CA TYR A 215 -6.12 8.83 22.39
C TYR A 215 -5.44 10.15 22.03
N GLN A 216 -4.17 10.06 21.67
CA GLN A 216 -3.39 11.14 21.14
C GLN A 216 -2.66 10.68 19.88
N ALA A 217 -2.66 11.52 18.85
CA ALA A 217 -1.76 11.41 17.71
C ALA A 217 -0.73 12.53 17.83
N ALA A 218 0.55 12.20 17.97
CA ALA A 218 1.64 13.17 18.04
C ALA A 218 2.59 12.99 16.86
N SER A 219 2.89 14.08 16.16
CA SER A 219 3.85 14.10 15.06
C SER A 219 5.27 14.29 15.59
N ASP A 220 6.14 13.32 15.35
CA ASP A 220 7.56 13.38 15.76
C ASP A 220 8.38 14.44 15.00
N VAL A 221 7.85 15.00 13.90
CA VAL A 221 8.53 16.01 13.06
C VAL A 221 7.90 17.40 13.21
N THR A 222 6.57 17.51 13.16
CA THR A 222 5.89 18.81 13.21
C THR A 222 5.62 19.27 14.65
N GLY A 223 5.61 18.34 15.62
CA GLY A 223 5.18 18.59 16.99
C GLY A 223 3.66 18.78 17.12
N GLU A 224 2.91 18.68 16.02
CA GLU A 224 1.46 18.77 16.02
C GLU A 224 0.87 17.60 16.81
N THR A 225 -0.19 17.89 17.57
CA THR A 225 -0.80 16.91 18.48
C THR A 225 -2.31 17.00 18.42
N TYR A 226 -2.95 15.88 18.11
CA TYR A 226 -4.41 15.70 18.20
C TYR A 226 -4.76 14.88 19.43
N THR A 227 -5.85 15.21 20.12
CA THR A 227 -6.33 14.44 21.28
C THR A 227 -7.85 14.29 21.21
N GLY A 228 -8.37 13.09 21.45
CA GLY A 228 -9.80 12.80 21.30
C GLY A 228 -10.12 11.32 21.24
N SER A 229 -11.20 10.95 20.54
CA SER A 229 -11.50 9.54 20.24
C SER A 229 -10.49 8.99 19.23
N LEU A 230 -10.42 7.66 19.08
CA LEU A 230 -9.51 7.06 18.11
C LEU A 230 -9.80 7.56 16.69
N LYS A 231 -11.08 7.65 16.32
CA LYS A 231 -11.53 8.21 15.04
C LYS A 231 -10.97 9.62 14.84
N SER A 232 -11.23 10.52 15.78
CA SER A 232 -10.88 11.92 15.60
C SER A 232 -9.37 12.13 15.48
N VAL A 233 -8.57 11.43 16.28
CA VAL A 233 -7.10 11.60 16.23
C VAL A 233 -6.49 10.93 15.01
N LEU A 234 -6.99 9.74 14.62
CA LEU A 234 -6.46 9.01 13.47
C LEU A 234 -6.78 9.74 12.16
N GLU A 235 -8.03 10.18 11.98
CA GLU A 235 -8.43 10.90 10.77
C GLU A 235 -7.69 12.23 10.65
N SER A 236 -7.50 12.94 11.76
CA SER A 236 -6.75 14.21 11.76
C SER A 236 -5.29 14.02 11.33
N ALA A 237 -4.61 13.01 11.90
CA ALA A 237 -3.25 12.65 11.52
C ALA A 237 -3.15 12.25 10.05
N VAL A 238 -4.04 11.36 9.57
CA VAL A 238 -4.00 10.87 8.18
C VAL A 238 -4.30 11.99 7.18
N ILE A 239 -5.27 12.86 7.46
CA ILE A 239 -5.59 14.01 6.60
C ILE A 239 -4.39 14.95 6.47
N GLU A 240 -3.69 15.22 7.58
CA GLU A 240 -2.48 16.04 7.52
C GLU A 240 -1.37 15.36 6.70
N LEU A 241 -1.07 14.09 6.98
CA LEU A 241 -0.07 13.33 6.21
C LEU A 241 -0.40 13.32 4.72
N ASN A 242 -1.66 13.09 4.36
CA ASN A 242 -2.11 13.10 2.98
C ASN A 242 -1.86 14.47 2.31
N ARG A 243 -2.14 15.57 3.01
CA ARG A 243 -1.87 16.94 2.53
C ARG A 243 -0.36 17.21 2.36
N LEU A 244 0.47 16.49 3.10
CA LEU A 244 1.92 16.62 3.09
C LEU A 244 2.61 15.61 2.14
N GLY A 245 1.84 14.82 1.37
CA GLY A 245 2.37 13.90 0.36
C GLY A 245 2.50 12.44 0.80
N GLY A 246 2.04 12.12 2.02
CA GLY A 246 2.04 10.79 2.62
C GLY A 246 2.66 10.80 4.01
N GLY A 247 2.91 9.63 4.59
CA GLY A 247 3.55 9.54 5.90
C GLY A 247 3.38 8.18 6.56
N THR A 248 3.71 8.10 7.85
CA THR A 248 3.45 6.89 8.64
C THR A 248 2.58 7.22 9.85
N VAL A 249 1.55 6.43 10.10
CA VAL A 249 0.86 6.37 11.38
C VAL A 249 1.32 5.11 12.11
N ARG A 250 1.98 5.29 13.24
CA ARG A 250 2.52 4.22 14.09
C ARG A 250 1.62 3.99 15.29
N PHE A 251 1.36 2.72 15.58
CA PHE A 251 0.69 2.26 16.78
C PHE A 251 1.67 1.47 17.63
N GLY A 252 1.69 1.75 18.94
CA GLY A 252 2.38 0.89 19.90
C GLY A 252 1.66 -0.45 20.11
N ALA A 253 2.20 -1.30 20.98
CA ALA A 253 1.47 -2.46 21.46
C ALA A 253 0.24 -2.06 22.28
N GLY A 254 -0.83 -2.83 22.17
CA GLY A 254 -2.09 -2.62 22.87
C GLY A 254 -3.30 -2.54 21.94
N THR A 255 -4.44 -2.22 22.54
CA THR A 255 -5.73 -2.12 21.84
C THR A 255 -6.10 -0.67 21.59
N PHE A 256 -6.42 -0.37 20.32
CA PHE A 256 -6.94 0.88 19.81
C PHE A 256 -8.37 0.63 19.37
N ASP A 257 -9.31 1.08 20.20
CA ASP A 257 -10.72 0.80 20.08
C ASP A 257 -11.49 2.05 19.62
N PHE A 258 -12.17 1.94 18.47
CA PHE A 258 -13.11 2.95 17.99
C PHE A 258 -14.45 2.92 18.74
N GLY A 259 -14.71 1.90 19.58
CA GLY A 259 -16.01 1.68 20.19
C GLY A 259 -17.05 1.38 19.11
N ALA A 260 -18.11 2.20 19.05
CA ALA A 260 -19.11 2.12 17.98
C ALA A 260 -18.75 2.93 16.73
N GLU A 261 -17.66 3.71 16.77
CA GLU A 261 -17.16 4.48 15.62
C GLU A 261 -16.34 3.59 14.67
N TYR A 262 -15.84 4.21 13.61
CA TYR A 262 -15.02 3.59 12.58
C TYR A 262 -14.26 4.67 11.80
N MET A 263 -13.16 4.28 11.14
CA MET A 263 -12.42 5.19 10.26
C MET A 263 -13.20 5.40 8.96
N LYS A 264 -13.34 6.65 8.51
CA LYS A 264 -13.98 6.98 7.23
C LYS A 264 -13.18 8.06 6.52
N LEU A 265 -12.43 7.66 5.49
CA LEU A 265 -11.49 8.53 4.80
C LEU A 265 -11.50 8.26 3.30
N GLU A 266 -11.43 9.33 2.51
CA GLU A 266 -11.47 9.24 1.04
C GLU A 266 -10.21 9.87 0.42
N GLY A 267 -9.71 9.28 -0.66
CA GLY A 267 -8.63 9.86 -1.45
C GLY A 267 -7.29 9.95 -0.72
N ILE A 268 -6.98 9.00 0.16
CA ILE A 268 -5.71 8.96 0.89
C ILE A 268 -4.63 8.31 0.03
N ARG A 269 -3.45 8.91 0.02
CA ARG A 269 -2.31 8.44 -0.76
C ARG A 269 -1.05 8.32 0.06
N LYS A 270 -0.26 7.27 -0.19
CA LYS A 270 1.12 7.11 0.34
C LYS A 270 1.23 7.16 1.87
N VAL A 271 0.16 6.84 2.58
CA VAL A 271 0.16 6.70 4.04
C VAL A 271 0.42 5.25 4.41
N THR A 272 1.24 5.03 5.44
CA THR A 272 1.47 3.70 6.02
C THR A 272 0.90 3.63 7.43
N PHE A 273 0.01 2.69 7.69
CA PHE A 273 -0.45 2.33 9.02
C PHE A 273 0.38 1.13 9.51
N VAL A 274 1.10 1.28 10.61
CA VAL A 274 2.00 0.24 11.13
C VAL A 274 1.82 0.03 12.62
N GLY A 275 1.62 -1.22 13.03
CA GLY A 275 1.63 -1.62 14.45
C GLY A 275 2.97 -2.14 14.93
N ALA A 276 3.01 -2.56 16.19
CA ALA A 276 4.16 -3.21 16.82
C ALA A 276 4.28 -4.70 16.47
N GLY A 277 3.26 -5.28 15.82
CA GLY A 277 3.18 -6.70 15.45
C GLY A 277 1.72 -7.19 15.35
N MET A 278 1.49 -8.22 14.53
CA MET A 278 0.17 -8.87 14.32
C MET A 278 -0.49 -9.42 15.59
N TYR A 279 0.30 -9.61 16.64
CA TYR A 279 -0.16 -10.14 17.92
C TYR A 279 -0.05 -9.11 19.06
N ASP A 280 0.51 -7.93 18.77
CA ASP A 280 0.86 -6.92 19.76
C ASP A 280 -0.03 -5.69 19.64
N THR A 281 -0.39 -5.29 18.42
CA THR A 281 -1.28 -4.15 18.15
C THR A 281 -2.63 -4.65 17.65
N LEU A 282 -3.71 -4.24 18.30
CA LEU A 282 -5.08 -4.52 17.86
C LEU A 282 -5.82 -3.21 17.59
N ILE A 283 -6.31 -3.03 16.38
CA ILE A 283 -7.30 -2.01 16.02
C ILE A 283 -8.67 -2.68 15.97
N ARG A 284 -9.66 -2.14 16.68
CA ARG A 284 -10.98 -2.76 16.76
C ARG A 284 -12.12 -1.76 16.76
N ASN A 285 -13.30 -2.27 16.42
CA ASN A 285 -14.57 -1.70 16.84
C ASN A 285 -15.52 -2.82 17.28
N ASP A 286 -16.55 -2.46 18.04
CA ASP A 286 -17.65 -3.36 18.42
C ASP A 286 -18.97 -2.66 18.14
N ASN A 287 -19.64 -3.12 17.08
CA ASN A 287 -20.84 -2.48 16.61
C ASN A 287 -21.77 -3.47 15.90
N SER A 288 -23.03 -3.51 16.30
CA SER A 288 -24.09 -4.27 15.62
C SER A 288 -25.04 -3.36 14.83
N SER A 289 -24.57 -2.17 14.43
CA SER A 289 -25.31 -1.23 13.59
C SER A 289 -25.79 -1.88 12.29
N ALA A 290 -26.94 -1.41 11.80
CA ALA A 290 -27.45 -1.79 10.49
C ALA A 290 -26.71 -1.11 9.32
N GLY A 291 -25.83 -0.14 9.60
CA GLY A 291 -24.95 0.50 8.60
C GLY A 291 -23.56 -0.14 8.53
N ASP A 292 -22.78 0.34 7.56
CA ASP A 292 -21.35 0.02 7.39
C ASP A 292 -20.49 0.77 8.39
N THR A 293 -19.73 0.00 9.15
CA THR A 293 -18.88 0.44 10.24
C THR A 293 -17.62 -0.43 10.32
N GLU A 294 -16.77 -0.36 9.32
CA GLU A 294 -15.55 -1.14 9.15
C GLU A 294 -14.40 -0.41 9.86
N PRO A 295 -13.56 -1.06 10.69
CA PRO A 295 -12.39 -0.41 11.26
C PRO A 295 -11.55 0.37 10.23
N PHE A 296 -11.45 -0.16 9.01
CA PHE A 296 -10.95 0.52 7.83
C PHE A 296 -12.07 0.61 6.77
N ASN A 297 -12.89 1.67 6.80
CA ASN A 297 -13.81 2.01 5.72
C ASN A 297 -13.17 3.10 4.85
N THR A 298 -12.75 2.74 3.65
CA THR A 298 -11.93 3.60 2.82
C THR A 298 -12.43 3.67 1.39
N LYS A 299 -12.22 4.81 0.72
CA LYS A 299 -12.57 4.98 -0.69
C LYS A 299 -11.51 5.72 -1.49
N GLY A 300 -11.13 5.18 -2.65
CA GLY A 300 -10.22 5.82 -3.60
C GLY A 300 -8.81 6.00 -3.04
N TRP A 301 -8.37 5.07 -2.19
CA TRP A 301 -7.02 5.09 -1.64
C TRP A 301 -6.01 4.59 -2.67
N ASP A 302 -4.80 5.16 -2.67
CA ASP A 302 -3.74 4.78 -3.61
C ASP A 302 -2.37 4.70 -2.93
N SER A 303 -1.65 3.60 -3.16
CA SER A 303 -0.31 3.38 -2.59
C SER A 303 -0.29 3.45 -1.05
N VAL A 304 -1.36 3.02 -0.39
CA VAL A 304 -1.45 2.95 1.09
C VAL A 304 -1.06 1.56 1.58
N ILE A 305 -0.35 1.52 2.72
CA ILE A 305 0.13 0.29 3.35
C ILE A 305 -0.53 0.12 4.72
N VAL A 306 -1.05 -1.06 5.03
CA VAL A 306 -1.48 -1.48 6.37
C VAL A 306 -0.64 -2.70 6.76
N ARG A 307 0.11 -2.61 7.87
CA ARG A 307 1.04 -3.68 8.25
C ARG A 307 1.28 -3.85 9.74
N ASP A 308 1.73 -5.04 10.10
CA ASP A 308 2.23 -5.39 11.43
C ASP A 308 1.21 -5.13 12.56
N LEU A 309 -0.07 -5.44 12.32
CA LEU A 309 -1.16 -5.21 13.27
C LEU A 309 -2.31 -6.22 13.12
N ALA A 310 -3.19 -6.27 14.11
CA ALA A 310 -4.45 -6.99 14.06
C ALA A 310 -5.63 -6.03 13.87
N VAL A 311 -6.68 -6.52 13.19
CA VAL A 311 -7.96 -5.84 13.02
C VAL A 311 -9.10 -6.75 13.48
N SER A 312 -10.05 -6.18 14.23
CA SER A 312 -11.26 -6.88 14.70
C SER A 312 -12.49 -6.00 14.46
N ALA A 313 -13.41 -6.47 13.62
CA ALA A 313 -14.74 -5.88 13.49
C ALA A 313 -15.77 -6.78 14.18
N GLU A 314 -16.12 -6.44 15.42
CA GLU A 314 -17.03 -7.24 16.24
C GLU A 314 -18.49 -6.79 16.07
N GLY A 315 -19.43 -7.73 16.28
CA GLY A 315 -20.86 -7.47 16.19
C GLY A 315 -21.65 -8.58 15.47
N ALA A 316 -22.96 -8.35 15.32
CA ALA A 316 -23.83 -9.25 14.57
C ALA A 316 -23.53 -9.21 13.06
N PHE A 317 -23.70 -10.35 12.38
CA PHE A 317 -23.47 -10.50 10.94
C PHE A 317 -24.02 -9.33 10.12
N ARG A 318 -23.18 -8.81 9.25
CA ARG A 318 -23.53 -7.78 8.27
C ARG A 318 -22.60 -7.95 7.08
N SER A 319 -23.14 -8.46 5.98
CA SER A 319 -22.35 -8.78 4.78
C SER A 319 -21.65 -7.59 4.14
N THR A 320 -22.06 -6.36 4.45
CA THR A 320 -21.39 -5.14 3.96
C THR A 320 -20.30 -4.64 4.91
N SER A 321 -20.28 -5.13 6.16
CA SER A 321 -19.39 -4.60 7.19
C SER A 321 -18.20 -5.50 7.45
N ASP A 322 -17.16 -5.22 6.67
CA ASP A 322 -15.91 -5.96 6.60
C ASP A 322 -14.89 -5.46 7.64
N ALA A 323 -13.76 -6.15 7.81
CA ALA A 323 -12.72 -5.67 8.74
C ALA A 323 -11.81 -4.62 8.07
N LEU A 324 -11.41 -4.88 6.81
CA LEU A 324 -10.73 -3.93 5.95
C LEU A 324 -11.46 -3.84 4.61
N ASP A 325 -12.01 -2.67 4.32
CA ASP A 325 -12.76 -2.37 3.11
C ASP A 325 -12.09 -1.25 2.29
N PHE A 326 -11.66 -1.61 1.09
CA PHE A 326 -10.94 -0.76 0.16
C PHE A 326 -11.75 -0.54 -1.12
N ASP A 327 -12.80 0.27 -1.03
CA ASP A 327 -13.55 0.76 -2.19
C ASP A 327 -12.61 1.56 -3.11
N ASP A 328 -12.56 1.21 -4.39
CA ASP A 328 -11.73 1.87 -5.42
C ASP A 328 -10.23 1.98 -5.04
N GLY A 329 -9.72 1.04 -4.24
CA GLY A 329 -8.34 1.00 -3.79
C GLY A 329 -7.38 0.55 -4.89
N ASN A 330 -6.26 1.26 -5.06
CA ASN A 330 -5.22 0.93 -6.06
C ASN A 330 -3.83 0.86 -5.43
N ASN A 331 -2.98 -0.06 -5.89
CA ASN A 331 -1.60 -0.22 -5.43
C ASN A 331 -1.49 -0.36 -3.89
N MET A 332 -2.52 -0.93 -3.27
CA MET A 332 -2.62 -1.06 -1.82
C MET A 332 -1.80 -2.25 -1.33
N VAL A 333 -1.26 -2.17 -0.12
CA VAL A 333 -0.56 -3.31 0.50
C VAL A 333 -1.12 -3.58 1.89
N VAL A 334 -1.64 -4.79 2.09
CA VAL A 334 -1.98 -5.35 3.39
C VAL A 334 -0.98 -6.47 3.69
N GLU A 335 -0.02 -6.23 4.58
CA GLU A 335 1.10 -7.13 4.80
C GLU A 335 1.27 -7.44 6.29
N ARG A 336 1.36 -8.72 6.65
CA ARG A 336 1.47 -9.11 8.07
C ARG A 336 0.35 -8.45 8.88
N VAL A 337 -0.89 -8.73 8.46
CA VAL A 337 -2.10 -8.28 9.15
C VAL A 337 -2.92 -9.47 9.61
N ARG A 338 -3.40 -9.40 10.85
CA ARG A 338 -4.25 -10.45 11.44
C ARG A 338 -5.69 -9.98 11.53
N VAL A 339 -6.62 -10.64 10.86
CA VAL A 339 -8.06 -10.41 11.08
C VAL A 339 -8.58 -11.41 12.11
N THR A 340 -8.99 -10.89 13.27
CA THR A 340 -9.47 -11.72 14.40
C THR A 340 -10.98 -11.88 14.43
N ALA A 341 -11.73 -10.91 13.89
CA ALA A 341 -13.17 -10.99 13.70
C ALA A 341 -13.58 -10.08 12.54
N SER A 342 -14.63 -10.47 11.82
CA SER A 342 -15.36 -9.60 10.91
C SER A 342 -16.84 -9.95 10.85
N ARG A 343 -17.71 -8.95 10.77
CA ARG A 343 -19.17 -9.11 10.59
C ARG A 343 -19.51 -9.52 9.15
N GLY A 344 -18.64 -9.23 8.20
CA GLY A 344 -18.67 -9.61 6.80
C GLY A 344 -17.40 -10.35 6.42
N ARG A 345 -16.67 -9.84 5.43
CA ARG A 345 -15.39 -10.35 4.92
C ARG A 345 -14.23 -9.87 5.77
N GLY A 346 -13.12 -10.60 5.73
CA GLY A 346 -11.88 -10.16 6.38
C GLY A 346 -11.27 -8.95 5.68
N ILE A 347 -10.86 -9.13 4.42
CA ILE A 347 -10.27 -8.06 3.59
C ILE A 347 -11.03 -8.04 2.26
N VAL A 348 -11.43 -6.85 1.80
CA VAL A 348 -12.04 -6.68 0.48
C VAL A 348 -11.39 -5.54 -0.29
N PHE A 349 -11.15 -5.79 -1.58
CA PHE A 349 -10.90 -4.76 -2.58
C PHE A 349 -12.10 -4.71 -3.52
N ASP A 350 -12.71 -3.54 -3.66
CA ASP A 350 -13.98 -3.39 -4.40
C ASP A 350 -13.85 -2.38 -5.55
N GLY A 351 -13.94 -2.90 -6.78
CA GLY A 351 -13.93 -2.13 -8.02
C GLY A 351 -15.27 -2.09 -8.75
N LYS A 352 -16.39 -2.46 -8.12
CA LYS A 352 -17.67 -2.72 -8.82
C LYS A 352 -18.46 -1.48 -9.25
N ASN A 353 -18.24 -0.32 -8.62
CA ASN A 353 -19.06 0.87 -8.84
C ASN A 353 -18.60 1.71 -10.04
N GLN A 354 -19.45 2.59 -10.56
CA GLN A 354 -19.19 3.33 -11.81
C GLN A 354 -17.86 4.11 -11.73
N ASN A 355 -17.01 3.92 -12.75
CA ASN A 355 -15.68 4.54 -12.88
C ASN A 355 -14.61 4.08 -11.89
N TRP A 356 -14.87 3.02 -11.10
CA TRP A 356 -13.86 2.44 -10.21
C TRP A 356 -13.01 1.40 -10.95
N VAL A 357 -11.72 1.34 -10.63
CA VAL A 357 -10.73 0.53 -11.38
C VAL A 357 -9.90 -0.39 -10.49
N SER A 358 -10.15 -0.43 -9.17
CA SER A 358 -9.38 -1.17 -8.15
C SER A 358 -8.41 -2.23 -8.69
N MET A 359 -7.11 -1.91 -8.65
CA MET A 359 -6.07 -2.72 -9.29
C MET A 359 -4.70 -2.66 -8.60
N GLY A 360 -3.89 -3.70 -8.82
CA GLY A 360 -2.49 -3.77 -8.39
C GLY A 360 -2.33 -3.90 -6.87
N ASN A 361 -3.35 -4.38 -6.18
CA ASN A 361 -3.37 -4.51 -4.73
C ASN A 361 -2.67 -5.80 -4.28
N THR A 362 -2.10 -5.80 -3.08
CA THR A 362 -1.41 -6.96 -2.53
C THR A 362 -1.88 -7.24 -1.11
N VAL A 363 -2.32 -8.47 -0.85
CA VAL A 363 -2.46 -9.04 0.49
C VAL A 363 -1.36 -10.08 0.67
N ARG A 364 -0.54 -9.97 1.71
CA ARG A 364 0.49 -10.98 1.98
C ARG A 364 0.80 -11.24 3.44
N ASP A 365 1.30 -12.45 3.71
CA ASP A 365 1.77 -12.89 5.04
C ASP A 365 0.71 -12.69 6.15
N CYS A 366 -0.57 -12.89 5.82
CA CYS A 366 -1.69 -12.54 6.71
C CYS A 366 -2.24 -13.74 7.49
N VAL A 367 -3.01 -13.48 8.55
CA VAL A 367 -3.73 -14.51 9.32
C VAL A 367 -5.19 -14.11 9.49
N ILE A 368 -6.13 -14.95 9.05
CA ILE A 368 -7.57 -14.67 9.11
C ILE A 368 -8.28 -15.87 9.76
N SER A 369 -9.07 -15.62 10.80
CA SER A 369 -9.70 -16.73 11.56
C SER A 369 -11.14 -16.50 12.07
N GLY A 370 -11.72 -15.32 11.85
CA GLY A 370 -13.01 -14.92 12.44
C GLY A 370 -13.92 -14.12 11.52
N ALA A 371 -13.73 -14.20 10.20
CA ALA A 371 -14.64 -13.58 9.24
C ALA A 371 -15.92 -14.41 9.09
N GLN A 372 -17.08 -13.77 9.22
CA GLN A 372 -18.37 -14.44 9.05
C GLN A 372 -18.77 -14.67 7.59
N SER A 373 -18.11 -13.99 6.65
CA SER A 373 -18.12 -14.25 5.20
C SER A 373 -16.72 -14.67 4.76
N ASP A 374 -16.25 -14.20 3.62
CA ASP A 374 -15.03 -14.62 2.96
C ASP A 374 -13.79 -14.12 3.71
N GLY A 375 -12.69 -14.87 3.66
CA GLY A 375 -11.43 -14.41 4.23
C GLY A 375 -10.91 -13.17 3.49
N VAL A 376 -10.71 -13.33 2.18
CA VAL A 376 -10.37 -12.24 1.25
C VAL A 376 -11.31 -12.26 0.06
N GLU A 377 -11.85 -11.09 -0.33
CA GLU A 377 -12.60 -10.92 -1.58
C GLU A 377 -11.92 -9.89 -2.50
N LEU A 378 -11.68 -10.29 -3.74
CA LEU A 378 -11.25 -9.45 -4.85
C LEU A 378 -12.46 -9.22 -5.76
N LEU A 379 -13.18 -8.12 -5.55
CA LEU A 379 -14.46 -7.85 -6.21
C LEU A 379 -14.29 -6.88 -7.39
N ALA A 380 -14.40 -7.42 -8.61
CA ALA A 380 -14.28 -6.67 -9.86
C ALA A 380 -12.95 -5.89 -9.98
N THR A 381 -11.86 -6.52 -9.56
CA THR A 381 -10.51 -5.96 -9.50
C THR A 381 -9.57 -6.57 -10.54
N SER A 382 -8.40 -5.97 -10.76
CA SER A 382 -7.45 -6.48 -11.75
C SER A 382 -5.99 -6.40 -11.31
N GLY A 383 -5.22 -7.45 -11.60
CA GLY A 383 -3.78 -7.46 -11.30
C GLY A 383 -3.45 -7.49 -9.80
N ASP A 384 -4.37 -7.98 -8.96
CA ASP A 384 -4.13 -8.09 -7.52
C ASP A 384 -3.41 -9.39 -7.16
N THR A 385 -2.77 -9.42 -5.99
CA THR A 385 -2.08 -10.60 -5.45
C THR A 385 -2.54 -10.91 -4.03
N VAL A 386 -2.83 -12.18 -3.73
CA VAL A 386 -3.06 -12.69 -2.38
C VAL A 386 -2.10 -13.85 -2.13
N THR A 387 -1.12 -13.67 -1.23
CA THR A 387 -0.06 -14.66 -1.05
C THR A 387 0.40 -14.91 0.38
N GLY A 388 0.79 -16.14 0.71
CA GLY A 388 1.37 -16.46 2.02
C GLY A 388 0.42 -16.27 3.21
N CYS A 389 -0.90 -16.21 2.99
CA CYS A 389 -1.88 -16.05 4.06
C CYS A 389 -2.30 -17.39 4.66
N THR A 390 -2.56 -17.40 5.97
CA THR A 390 -3.24 -18.50 6.66
C THR A 390 -4.68 -18.11 6.98
N ILE A 391 -5.66 -18.77 6.36
CA ILE A 391 -7.10 -18.49 6.49
C ILE A 391 -7.79 -19.72 7.08
N THR A 392 -8.46 -19.55 8.20
CA THR A 392 -9.10 -20.66 8.92
C THR A 392 -10.50 -20.32 9.39
N ASN A 393 -11.42 -21.28 9.44
CA ASN A 393 -12.73 -21.12 10.11
C ASN A 393 -13.54 -19.89 9.66
N VAL A 394 -13.45 -19.50 8.40
CA VAL A 394 -14.25 -18.40 7.84
C VAL A 394 -15.63 -18.90 7.39
N GLY A 395 -16.67 -18.07 7.51
CA GLY A 395 -18.05 -18.46 7.17
C GLY A 395 -18.35 -18.51 5.67
N GLY A 396 -17.54 -17.85 4.85
CA GLY A 396 -17.61 -17.82 3.39
C GLY A 396 -16.52 -18.66 2.73
N HIS A 397 -16.05 -18.20 1.57
CA HIS A 397 -14.88 -18.73 0.91
C HIS A 397 -13.60 -18.40 1.70
N GLY A 398 -12.55 -19.20 1.55
CA GLY A 398 -11.23 -18.78 2.02
C GLY A 398 -10.78 -17.53 1.28
N ILE A 399 -10.73 -17.63 -0.05
CA ILE A 399 -10.45 -16.52 -0.97
C ILE A 399 -11.48 -16.54 -2.09
N GLN A 400 -12.04 -15.37 -2.41
CA GLN A 400 -12.98 -15.18 -3.51
C GLN A 400 -12.43 -14.17 -4.52
N VAL A 401 -12.21 -14.61 -5.75
CA VAL A 401 -11.98 -13.75 -6.91
C VAL A 401 -13.32 -13.62 -7.64
N ASN A 402 -13.93 -12.45 -7.60
CA ASN A 402 -15.34 -12.30 -7.92
C ASN A 402 -15.59 -11.20 -8.94
N ARG A 403 -16.46 -11.46 -9.91
CA ARG A 403 -17.06 -10.39 -10.70
C ARG A 403 -18.07 -9.57 -9.88
N ALA A 404 -18.37 -8.37 -10.36
CA ALA A 404 -19.53 -7.61 -9.91
C ALA A 404 -20.85 -8.34 -10.21
N SER A 405 -21.88 -8.09 -9.39
CA SER A 405 -23.21 -8.63 -9.66
C SER A 405 -23.82 -8.02 -10.94
N SER A 406 -24.85 -8.66 -11.50
CA SER A 406 -25.58 -8.14 -12.66
C SER A 406 -26.39 -6.86 -12.35
N SER A 407 -26.48 -6.47 -11.08
CA SER A 407 -27.18 -5.26 -10.61
C SER A 407 -26.23 -4.20 -10.04
N ALA A 408 -24.91 -4.40 -10.13
CA ALA A 408 -23.93 -3.40 -9.74
C ALA A 408 -23.89 -2.24 -10.76
N ASP A 409 -23.28 -1.11 -10.41
CA ASP A 409 -23.16 0.02 -11.33
C ASP A 409 -22.33 -0.34 -12.59
N GLN A 410 -21.37 -1.25 -12.45
CA GLN A 410 -20.68 -1.92 -13.57
C GLN A 410 -21.13 -3.39 -13.64
N PRO A 411 -22.28 -3.72 -14.27
CA PRO A 411 -22.83 -5.06 -14.25
C PRO A 411 -21.88 -6.12 -14.79
N ASN A 412 -21.65 -7.18 -14.02
CA ASN A 412 -20.78 -8.31 -14.39
C ASN A 412 -19.32 -7.92 -14.72
N LYS A 413 -18.84 -6.74 -14.29
CA LYS A 413 -17.42 -6.40 -14.40
C LYS A 413 -16.58 -7.52 -13.78
N THR A 414 -15.69 -8.09 -14.57
CA THR A 414 -14.87 -9.25 -14.19
C THR A 414 -13.76 -8.87 -13.22
N ALA A 415 -13.19 -9.89 -12.59
CA ALA A 415 -11.92 -9.78 -11.89
C ALA A 415 -10.84 -10.53 -12.69
N ASP A 416 -9.80 -9.84 -13.14
CA ASP A 416 -8.88 -10.33 -14.18
C ASP A 416 -7.41 -10.26 -13.74
N HIS A 417 -6.55 -11.15 -14.25
CA HIS A 417 -5.11 -11.15 -14.01
C HIS A 417 -4.70 -11.20 -12.53
N ASN A 418 -5.54 -11.74 -11.65
CA ASN A 418 -5.24 -11.84 -10.23
C ASN A 418 -4.45 -13.10 -9.93
N VAL A 419 -3.56 -13.02 -8.95
CA VAL A 419 -2.72 -14.13 -8.49
C VAL A 419 -3.06 -14.49 -7.06
N VAL A 420 -3.42 -15.75 -6.83
CA VAL A 420 -3.65 -16.33 -5.50
C VAL A 420 -2.62 -17.44 -5.32
N SER A 421 -1.61 -17.21 -4.47
CA SER A 421 -0.52 -18.17 -4.31
C SER A 421 -0.08 -18.47 -2.89
N ASP A 422 0.47 -19.66 -2.64
CA ASP A 422 1.15 -19.99 -1.37
C ASP A 422 0.27 -19.81 -0.11
N ASN A 423 -1.06 -19.83 -0.24
CA ASN A 423 -1.98 -19.65 0.88
C ASN A 423 -2.31 -20.98 1.54
N VAL A 424 -2.49 -20.97 2.85
CA VAL A 424 -2.99 -22.11 3.63
C VAL A 424 -4.42 -21.82 4.07
N ILE A 425 -5.37 -22.56 3.53
CA ILE A 425 -6.81 -22.39 3.78
C ILE A 425 -7.35 -23.67 4.40
N ASN A 426 -8.00 -23.58 5.56
CA ASN A 426 -8.60 -24.73 6.23
C ASN A 426 -9.98 -24.37 6.81
N GLN A 427 -10.95 -25.28 6.67
CA GLN A 427 -12.30 -25.08 7.22
C GLN A 427 -13.00 -23.81 6.72
N ALA A 428 -12.96 -23.59 5.40
CA ALA A 428 -13.78 -22.56 4.77
C ALA A 428 -15.26 -22.99 4.73
N GLY A 429 -16.14 -22.04 5.07
CA GLY A 429 -17.60 -22.07 4.99
C GLY A 429 -18.13 -22.62 3.68
N GLN A 430 -17.56 -22.10 2.60
CA GLN A 430 -17.92 -22.40 1.22
C GLN A 430 -16.77 -23.10 0.49
N ASP A 431 -16.44 -22.68 -0.73
CA ASP A 431 -15.27 -23.20 -1.43
C ASP A 431 -13.99 -22.65 -0.77
N GLY A 432 -12.89 -23.41 -0.77
CA GLY A 432 -11.63 -22.90 -0.24
C GLY A 432 -11.13 -21.69 -1.04
N ILE A 433 -11.07 -21.84 -2.36
CA ILE A 433 -10.82 -20.76 -3.32
C ILE A 433 -11.92 -20.79 -4.38
N ASN A 434 -12.55 -19.64 -4.64
CA ASN A 434 -13.57 -19.50 -5.68
C ASN A 434 -13.20 -18.39 -6.67
N VAL A 435 -13.08 -18.74 -7.95
CA VAL A 435 -12.89 -17.83 -9.08
C VAL A 435 -14.19 -17.76 -9.87
N ASN A 436 -14.86 -16.61 -9.87
CA ASN A 436 -16.19 -16.42 -10.44
C ASN A 436 -16.18 -15.45 -11.62
N GLY A 437 -15.77 -15.98 -12.78
CA GLY A 437 -15.54 -15.24 -14.02
C GLY A 437 -14.16 -14.60 -14.09
N GLY A 438 -13.90 -13.92 -15.19
CA GLY A 438 -12.66 -13.21 -15.49
C GLY A 438 -11.69 -13.96 -16.40
N THR A 439 -10.54 -13.35 -16.61
CA THR A 439 -9.51 -13.76 -17.56
C THR A 439 -8.15 -13.84 -16.87
N ASP A 440 -7.37 -14.87 -17.20
CA ASP A 440 -5.96 -14.99 -16.80
C ASP A 440 -5.72 -14.90 -15.28
N ASN A 441 -6.67 -15.41 -14.49
CA ASN A 441 -6.47 -15.55 -13.05
C ASN A 441 -5.59 -16.79 -12.77
N GLN A 442 -4.67 -16.67 -11.82
CA GLN A 442 -3.71 -17.72 -11.49
C GLN A 442 -3.88 -18.16 -10.04
N ILE A 443 -4.16 -19.45 -9.85
CA ILE A 443 -4.26 -20.11 -8.55
C ILE A 443 -3.09 -21.09 -8.48
N VAL A 444 -2.11 -20.80 -7.63
CA VAL A 444 -0.80 -21.47 -7.67
C VAL A 444 -0.29 -21.85 -6.28
N ASP A 445 0.14 -23.09 -6.08
CA ASP A 445 0.83 -23.54 -4.85
C ASP A 445 0.04 -23.31 -3.54
N ASN A 446 -1.30 -23.28 -3.59
CA ASN A 446 -2.13 -23.14 -2.40
C ASN A 446 -2.38 -24.49 -1.71
N HIS A 447 -2.55 -24.46 -0.40
CA HIS A 447 -2.94 -25.61 0.42
C HIS A 447 -4.35 -25.38 0.99
N VAL A 448 -5.34 -26.00 0.35
CA VAL A 448 -6.75 -25.98 0.74
C VAL A 448 -7.15 -27.29 1.40
N THR A 449 -7.73 -27.22 2.59
CA THR A 449 -8.24 -28.37 3.32
C THR A 449 -9.65 -28.14 3.87
N ASN A 450 -10.47 -29.19 3.84
CA ASN A 450 -11.69 -29.30 4.67
C ASN A 450 -12.71 -28.16 4.46
N SER A 451 -12.89 -27.73 3.21
CA SER A 451 -13.87 -26.70 2.85
C SER A 451 -15.31 -27.24 2.88
N ALA A 452 -16.29 -26.40 2.57
CA ALA A 452 -17.72 -26.72 2.58
C ALA A 452 -18.28 -27.05 3.98
N ASN A 453 -17.68 -26.50 5.05
CA ASN A 453 -18.07 -26.84 6.42
C ASN A 453 -19.40 -26.18 6.87
N VAL A 454 -19.86 -25.13 6.17
CA VAL A 454 -21.13 -24.44 6.43
C VAL A 454 -22.12 -24.66 5.28
N THR A 455 -21.71 -24.33 4.05
CA THR A 455 -22.56 -24.42 2.87
C THR A 455 -22.25 -25.72 2.10
N PRO A 456 -23.22 -26.63 1.96
CA PRO A 456 -22.99 -27.86 1.21
C PRO A 456 -22.83 -27.58 -0.28
N ASN A 457 -22.30 -28.57 -1.00
CA ASN A 457 -22.05 -28.49 -2.45
C ASN A 457 -21.00 -27.44 -2.83
N ARG A 458 -19.93 -27.42 -2.05
CA ARG A 458 -18.74 -26.62 -2.25
C ARG A 458 -17.50 -27.52 -2.34
N ASP A 459 -16.41 -26.95 -2.83
CA ASP A 459 -15.24 -27.60 -3.38
C ASP A 459 -13.96 -27.01 -2.77
N GLY A 460 -12.81 -27.64 -3.01
CA GLY A 460 -11.53 -27.06 -2.59
C GLY A 460 -11.24 -25.80 -3.39
N ILE A 461 -11.11 -25.97 -4.70
CA ILE A 461 -10.97 -24.88 -5.68
C ILE A 461 -12.15 -24.98 -6.65
N ARG A 462 -12.84 -23.86 -6.86
CA ARG A 462 -13.90 -23.74 -7.86
C ARG A 462 -13.57 -22.64 -8.87
N VAL A 463 -13.59 -23.01 -10.15
CA VAL A 463 -13.56 -22.09 -11.29
C VAL A 463 -14.95 -22.09 -11.90
N THR A 464 -15.64 -20.96 -11.83
CA THR A 464 -17.05 -20.84 -12.17
C THR A 464 -17.38 -19.53 -12.89
N THR A 465 -18.54 -19.47 -13.53
CA THR A 465 -19.07 -18.23 -14.10
C THR A 465 -20.60 -18.25 -14.19
N ALA A 466 -21.22 -17.08 -14.35
CA ALA A 466 -22.61 -16.99 -14.78
C ALA A 466 -22.71 -17.00 -16.30
N THR A 467 -23.89 -17.36 -16.81
CA THR A 467 -24.20 -17.31 -18.23
C THR A 467 -23.89 -15.94 -18.82
N GLY A 468 -23.12 -15.92 -19.91
CA GLY A 468 -22.75 -14.71 -20.63
C GLY A 468 -21.66 -13.87 -19.97
N VAL A 469 -21.02 -14.37 -18.90
CA VAL A 469 -19.85 -13.72 -18.31
C VAL A 469 -18.59 -14.51 -18.63
N THR A 470 -17.56 -13.78 -19.08
CA THR A 470 -16.24 -14.33 -19.42
C THR A 470 -15.67 -15.13 -18.26
N CYS A 471 -15.08 -16.27 -18.59
CA CYS A 471 -14.27 -17.12 -17.71
C CYS A 471 -13.26 -17.84 -18.60
N VAL A 472 -12.06 -17.29 -18.74
CA VAL A 472 -11.08 -17.79 -19.71
C VAL A 472 -9.69 -17.87 -19.11
N ASP A 473 -8.93 -18.88 -19.54
CA ASP A 473 -7.49 -19.02 -19.28
C ASP A 473 -7.09 -18.97 -17.80
N THR A 474 -7.95 -19.48 -16.90
CA THR A 474 -7.57 -19.64 -15.49
C THR A 474 -6.51 -20.73 -15.34
N LEU A 475 -5.40 -20.42 -14.67
CA LEU A 475 -4.37 -21.39 -14.30
C LEU A 475 -4.62 -21.92 -12.88
N VAL A 476 -4.57 -23.24 -12.72
CA VAL A 476 -4.56 -23.94 -11.42
C VAL A 476 -3.34 -24.87 -11.40
N SER A 477 -2.33 -24.63 -10.58
CA SER A 477 -1.06 -25.37 -10.65
C SER A 477 -0.39 -25.51 -9.29
N GLY A 478 0.21 -26.66 -8.98
CA GLY A 478 0.90 -26.87 -7.70
C GLY A 478 -0.02 -26.95 -6.46
N ASP A 479 -1.32 -26.71 -6.60
CA ASP A 479 -2.25 -26.66 -5.48
C ASP A 479 -2.55 -28.04 -4.87
N LEU A 480 -2.60 -28.09 -3.54
CA LEU A 480 -3.20 -29.18 -2.78
C LEU A 480 -4.61 -28.75 -2.38
N ALA A 481 -5.64 -29.51 -2.76
CA ALA A 481 -7.03 -29.28 -2.35
C ALA A 481 -7.71 -30.58 -1.95
N ILE A 482 -7.73 -30.89 -0.65
CA ILE A 482 -8.18 -32.18 -0.10
C ILE A 482 -9.13 -32.03 1.07
N ASP A 483 -9.75 -33.14 1.46
CA ASP A 483 -10.56 -33.29 2.66
C ASP A 483 -10.04 -34.46 3.48
N ASP A 484 -9.30 -34.14 4.54
CA ASP A 484 -8.69 -35.13 5.43
C ASP A 484 -9.59 -35.50 6.62
N GLN A 485 -10.79 -34.92 6.70
CA GLN A 485 -11.75 -35.27 7.74
C GLN A 485 -12.25 -36.71 7.56
N THR A 486 -12.66 -37.31 8.69
CA THR A 486 -13.31 -38.62 8.69
C THR A 486 -14.62 -38.59 7.91
N VAL A 487 -15.42 -37.54 8.11
CA VAL A 487 -16.62 -37.25 7.33
C VAL A 487 -16.31 -36.06 6.43
N LYS A 488 -16.13 -36.34 5.14
CA LYS A 488 -15.73 -35.34 4.16
C LYS A 488 -16.89 -34.43 3.78
N THR A 489 -16.68 -33.12 3.80
CA THR A 489 -17.64 -32.09 3.38
C THR A 489 -17.31 -31.54 1.99
N GLN A 490 -16.04 -31.38 1.64
CA GLN A 490 -15.58 -30.86 0.36
C GLN A 490 -15.81 -31.88 -0.76
N ARG A 491 -16.52 -31.49 -1.83
CA ARG A 491 -16.93 -32.44 -2.89
C ARG A 491 -15.79 -32.88 -3.78
N TYR A 492 -15.10 -31.91 -4.36
CA TYR A 492 -13.97 -32.11 -5.26
C TYR A 492 -12.80 -31.25 -4.82
N GLY A 493 -11.58 -31.64 -5.21
CA GLY A 493 -10.42 -30.78 -5.05
C GLY A 493 -10.48 -29.63 -6.05
N LEU A 494 -10.87 -29.91 -7.29
CA LEU A 494 -11.11 -28.91 -8.34
C LEU A 494 -12.48 -29.12 -9.01
N TYR A 495 -13.27 -28.05 -9.11
CA TYR A 495 -14.52 -28.00 -9.87
C TYR A 495 -14.45 -26.88 -10.92
N ILE A 496 -14.61 -27.24 -12.20
CA ILE A 496 -14.72 -26.29 -13.31
C ILE A 496 -16.17 -26.35 -13.84
N THR A 497 -16.86 -25.21 -13.92
CA THR A 497 -18.24 -25.15 -14.46
C THR A 497 -18.27 -24.99 -15.98
N GLU A 498 -19.42 -25.31 -16.58
CA GLU A 498 -19.72 -24.91 -17.96
C GLU A 498 -19.59 -23.38 -18.11
N GLY A 499 -19.15 -22.95 -19.30
CA GLY A 499 -18.91 -21.54 -19.62
C GLY A 499 -17.50 -21.04 -19.30
N CYS A 500 -16.69 -21.83 -18.59
CA CYS A 500 -15.26 -21.57 -18.44
C CYS A 500 -14.47 -22.26 -19.55
N ASP A 501 -13.62 -21.51 -20.25
CA ASP A 501 -12.86 -21.96 -21.41
C ASP A 501 -11.35 -21.89 -21.14
N GLY A 502 -10.59 -22.83 -21.70
CA GLY A 502 -9.12 -22.77 -21.67
C GLY A 502 -8.48 -22.88 -20.28
N THR A 503 -9.18 -23.42 -19.28
CA THR A 503 -8.57 -23.61 -17.94
C THR A 503 -7.35 -24.54 -18.05
N ILE A 504 -6.22 -24.13 -17.47
CA ILE A 504 -4.99 -24.94 -17.44
C ILE A 504 -4.84 -25.52 -16.04
N VAL A 505 -4.82 -26.84 -15.94
CA VAL A 505 -4.47 -27.56 -14.72
C VAL A 505 -3.03 -28.03 -14.85
N GLY A 506 -2.13 -27.33 -14.18
CA GLY A 506 -0.70 -27.56 -14.20
C GLY A 506 -0.23 -28.72 -13.30
N PRO A 507 1.07 -29.07 -13.39
CA PRO A 507 1.66 -30.14 -12.60
C PRO A 507 1.70 -29.79 -11.10
N GLY A 508 2.02 -30.79 -10.28
CA GLY A 508 2.18 -30.60 -8.83
C GLY A 508 0.87 -30.49 -8.04
N THR A 509 -0.29 -30.62 -8.70
CA THR A 509 -1.59 -30.55 -8.03
C THR A 509 -1.95 -31.86 -7.31
N THR A 510 -2.57 -31.75 -6.13
CA THR A 510 -3.07 -32.88 -5.34
C THR A 510 -4.52 -32.64 -4.94
N PHE A 511 -5.45 -33.33 -5.59
CA PHE A 511 -6.89 -33.13 -5.39
C PHE A 511 -7.60 -34.31 -4.72
N THR A 512 -6.91 -35.18 -4.00
CA THR A 512 -7.51 -36.35 -3.33
C THR A 512 -6.89 -36.56 -1.95
N PRO A 513 -7.64 -37.00 -0.94
CA PRO A 513 -9.05 -37.44 -0.98
C PRO A 513 -10.07 -36.30 -0.90
N ASN A 514 -11.28 -36.54 -1.41
CA ASN A 514 -12.44 -35.63 -1.34
C ASN A 514 -13.75 -36.43 -1.27
N ARG A 515 -14.88 -35.81 -0.93
CA ARG A 515 -16.16 -36.50 -0.71
C ARG A 515 -16.69 -37.22 -1.95
N VAL A 516 -16.43 -36.69 -3.15
CA VAL A 516 -16.92 -37.25 -4.42
C VAL A 516 -15.78 -37.78 -5.28
N SER A 517 -14.92 -36.90 -5.79
CA SER A 517 -13.76 -37.30 -6.62
C SER A 517 -12.70 -36.20 -6.61
N ALA A 518 -11.59 -36.40 -7.31
CA ALA A 518 -10.52 -35.42 -7.36
C ALA A 518 -10.92 -34.16 -8.14
N VAL A 519 -11.39 -34.33 -9.37
CA VAL A 519 -11.76 -33.25 -10.28
C VAL A 519 -13.16 -33.49 -10.84
N ARG A 520 -13.91 -32.41 -11.01
CA ARG A 520 -15.06 -32.35 -11.92
C ARG A 520 -14.85 -31.23 -12.92
N ASP A 521 -14.62 -31.60 -14.16
CA ASP A 521 -14.47 -30.66 -15.26
C ASP A 521 -15.72 -30.66 -16.14
N ALA A 522 -16.33 -29.49 -16.30
CA ALA A 522 -17.40 -29.22 -17.25
C ALA A 522 -17.09 -28.00 -18.14
N GLY A 523 -15.84 -27.51 -18.10
CA GLY A 523 -15.37 -26.42 -18.96
C GLY A 523 -15.13 -26.89 -20.39
N THR A 524 -14.80 -25.94 -21.25
CA THR A 524 -14.34 -26.20 -22.62
C THR A 524 -12.85 -25.94 -22.72
N GLY A 525 -12.15 -26.68 -23.58
CA GLY A 525 -10.72 -26.43 -23.83
C GLY A 525 -9.79 -26.64 -22.63
N THR A 526 -10.24 -27.25 -21.53
CA THR A 526 -9.40 -27.51 -20.35
C THR A 526 -8.19 -28.37 -20.72
N VAL A 527 -7.00 -27.96 -20.27
CA VAL A 527 -5.74 -28.69 -20.49
C VAL A 527 -5.16 -29.16 -19.16
N PHE A 528 -4.97 -30.47 -19.00
CA PHE A 528 -4.25 -31.07 -17.88
C PHE A 528 -2.79 -31.34 -18.29
N ARG A 529 -1.82 -30.84 -17.54
CA ARG A 529 -0.38 -30.94 -17.84
C ARG A 529 0.41 -31.76 -16.83
#